data_AF-A0A967Q430-F1
#
_entry.id   AF-A0A967Q430-F1
#
_cell.length_a   1.000
_cell.length_b   1.000
_cell.length_c   1.000
_cell.angle_alpha   90.00
_cell.angle_beta   90.00
_cell.angle_gamma   90.00
#
_symmetry.space_group_name_H-M   'P 1'
#
loop_
_entity.id
_entity.type
_entity.pdbx_description
1 polymer ?
#
loop_
_entity_poly.entity_id
_entity_poly.type
_entity_poly.pdbx_seq_one_letter_code
_entity_poly.pdbx_strand_id
1 'polypeptide(L)' 'MNGNYYAVIMAGGGGTRLWPVSRKDTPKQMLKLDGERTLFEIAVSRL' A
#
# COMPACT_ATOMS: atom_id res chain seq x y z
N MET A 1 14.13 22.62 19.57
CA MET A 1 13.30 22.78 18.34
C MET A 1 12.41 21.55 18.23
N ASN A 2 11.10 21.68 18.44
CA ASN A 2 10.17 20.60 18.11
C ASN A 2 9.88 20.70 16.61
N GLY A 3 10.47 19.82 15.82
CA GLY A 3 10.17 19.70 14.39
C GLY A 3 8.91 18.88 14.19
N ASN A 4 7.94 19.41 13.44
CA ASN A 4 6.82 18.62 12.98
C ASN A 4 7.27 17.79 11.78
N TYR A 5 7.13 16.47 11.86
CA TYR A 5 7.44 15.54 10.78
C TYR A 5 6.14 15.00 10.20
N TYR A 6 6.05 14.96 8.89
CA TYR A 6 4.91 14.43 8.16
C TYR A 6 5.36 13.28 7.28
N ALA A 7 4.56 12.22 7.25
CA ALA A 7 4.76 11.09 6.36
C ALA A 7 3.66 11.06 5.29
N VAL A 8 4.04 10.77 4.05
CA VAL A 8 3.12 10.63 2.92
C VAL A 8 3.35 9.29 2.26
N ILE A 9 2.31 8.46 2.20
CA ILE A 9 2.35 7.17 1.50
C ILE A 9 1.76 7.36 0.10
N MET A 10 2.58 7.13 -0.93
CA MET A 10 2.11 7.14 -2.31
C MET A 10 1.42 5.81 -2.67
N ALA A 11 0.09 5.80 -2.70
CA ALA A 11 -0.73 4.63 -3.02
C ALA A 11 -1.15 4.58 -4.52
N GLY A 12 -0.21 4.79 -5.43
CA GLY A 12 -0.47 4.85 -6.89
C GLY A 12 -0.06 3.59 -7.68
N GLY A 13 -0.51 3.54 -8.94
CA GLY A 13 -0.20 2.48 -9.91
C GLY A 13 -1.18 1.30 -9.86
N GLY A 14 -1.63 0.83 -11.04
CA GLY A 14 -2.72 -0.16 -11.18
C GLY A 14 -2.37 -1.62 -10.91
N GLY A 15 -1.12 -1.94 -10.56
CA GLY A 15 -0.70 -3.30 -10.22
C GLY A 15 -0.79 -4.30 -11.38
N THR A 16 -0.59 -3.87 -12.63
CA THR A 16 -0.79 -4.71 -13.83
C THR A 16 0.03 -6.01 -13.85
N ARG A 17 1.24 -6.00 -13.26
CA ARG A 17 2.07 -7.22 -13.09
C ARG A 17 1.50 -8.26 -12.14
N LEU A 18 0.55 -7.85 -11.29
CA LEU A 18 -0.16 -8.73 -10.35
C LEU A 18 -1.52 -9.15 -10.88
N TRP A 19 -1.85 -8.90 -12.16
CA TRP A 19 -3.03 -9.48 -12.79
C TRP A 19 -2.89 -11.03 -12.77
N PRO A 20 -3.93 -11.82 -12.41
CA PRO A 20 -5.32 -11.44 -12.26
C PRO A 20 -5.74 -10.97 -10.85
N VAL A 21 -4.83 -10.88 -9.91
CA VAL A 21 -5.15 -10.57 -8.50
C VAL A 21 -5.40 -9.07 -8.30
N SER A 22 -4.58 -8.21 -8.92
CA SER A 22 -4.83 -6.76 -8.94
C SER A 22 -5.87 -6.41 -10.01
N ARG A 23 -6.87 -5.61 -9.63
CA ARG A 23 -7.95 -5.11 -10.47
C ARG A 23 -8.10 -3.61 -10.29
N LYS A 24 -8.92 -2.97 -11.13
CA LYS A 24 -9.25 -1.54 -10.97
C LYS A 24 -9.90 -1.28 -9.60
N ASP A 25 -10.82 -2.14 -9.21
CA ASP A 25 -11.57 -2.01 -7.95
C ASP A 25 -10.81 -2.57 -6.73
N THR A 26 -9.77 -3.36 -6.98
CA THR A 26 -8.89 -3.92 -5.94
C THR A 26 -7.42 -3.71 -6.34
N PRO A 27 -6.91 -2.48 -6.21
CA PRO A 27 -5.56 -2.14 -6.63
C PRO A 27 -4.53 -2.78 -5.69
N LYS A 28 -3.27 -2.87 -6.15
CA LYS A 28 -2.22 -3.62 -5.44
C LYS A 28 -2.09 -3.30 -3.94
N GLN A 29 -2.32 -2.06 -3.53
CA GLN A 29 -2.13 -1.59 -2.16
C GLN A 29 -3.13 -2.24 -1.20
N MET A 30 -4.29 -2.67 -1.72
CA MET A 30 -5.35 -3.35 -0.96
C MET A 30 -5.14 -4.87 -0.92
N LEU A 31 -4.14 -5.40 -1.62
CA LEU A 31 -3.87 -6.84 -1.66
C LEU A 31 -3.11 -7.28 -0.41
N LYS A 32 -3.51 -8.44 0.12
CA LYS A 32 -2.82 -9.17 1.17
C LYS A 32 -1.88 -10.20 0.54
N LEU A 33 -0.69 -9.77 0.15
CA LEU A 33 0.30 -10.66 -0.49
C LEU A 33 1.21 -11.37 0.52
N ASP A 34 1.29 -10.85 1.73
CA ASP A 34 2.16 -11.37 2.79
C ASP A 34 1.39 -11.45 4.11
N GLY A 35 0.68 -12.57 4.29
CA GLY A 35 -0.18 -12.84 5.44
C GLY A 35 -1.47 -12.03 5.45
N GLU A 36 -1.87 -11.56 6.63
CA GLU A 36 -3.20 -10.99 6.87
C GLU A 36 -3.31 -9.48 6.62
N ARG A 37 -2.19 -8.80 6.36
CA ARG A 37 -2.15 -7.34 6.16
C ARG A 37 -2.08 -6.99 4.68
N THR A 38 -2.77 -5.92 4.33
CA THR A 38 -2.65 -5.29 3.02
C THR A 38 -1.28 -4.64 2.87
N LEU A 39 -0.81 -4.48 1.63
CA LEU A 39 0.43 -3.75 1.35
C LEU A 39 0.40 -2.30 1.89
N PHE A 40 -0.79 -1.68 1.94
CA PHE A 40 -0.97 -0.36 2.54
C PHE A 40 -0.76 -0.38 4.06
N GLU A 41 -1.37 -1.32 4.77
CA GLU A 41 -1.17 -1.48 6.23
C GLU A 41 0.28 -1.79 6.57
N ILE A 42 0.96 -2.59 5.75
CA ILE A 42 2.40 -2.86 5.90
C ILE A 42 3.19 -1.55 5.77
N ALA A 43 2.88 -0.70 4.78
CA ALA A 43 3.54 0.60 4.61
C ALA A 43 3.30 1.55 5.79
N VAL A 44 2.07 1.61 6.32
CA VAL A 44 1.72 2.39 7.52
C VAL A 44 2.48 1.90 8.75
N SER A 45 2.60 0.58 8.92
CA SER A 45 3.27 -0.01 10.10
C SER A 45 4.79 0.25 10.17
N ARG A 46 5.37 0.80 9.11
CA ARG A 46 6.81 1.12 9.01
C ARG A 46 7.11 2.61 9.23
N LEU A 47 6.08 3.43 9.38
CA LEU A 47 6.19 4.85 9.74
C LEU A 47 6.21 5.01 11.25
#